data_AF-A0A7Y4Z3I3-F1
#
_entry.id   AF-A0A7Y4Z3I3-F1
#
_cell.length_a   1.000
_cell.length_b   1.000
_cell.length_c   1.000
_cell.angle_alpha   90.00
_cell.angle_beta   90.00
_cell.angle_gamma   90.00
#
_symmetry.space_group_name_H-M   'P 1'
#
loop_
_entity.id
_entity.type
_entity.pdbx_description
1 polymer ?
#
loop_
_entity_poly.entity_id
_entity_poly.type
_entity_poly.pdbx_seq_one_letter_code
_entity_poly.pdbx_strand_id
1 'polypeptide(L)'
;MSSFYKTLQKYHKWLALVFTIFFILFAFSGILMNHRNLISSVDINRKWLPKNYKLQNWNLASAKGGQQVGGDSVFIYGGAGIWLTNKTFTSWKPFMEGFPKGSDRRKIFDFAKSAKGDFFAATRFGLFEYSKGSNQWKICSLPKDDQFVTGLEVVDSTLYLLTRDHLYVGNIDNKELSFCKIELIPPIGSKPSITVFRLFWIIHSGELLGVFGRLLVDLVGLTMIFLCITGLIFFFFPKIIKRVKAKRRLSRMKRVTKFSYNWHLKIGIYASLLLLIVSFTGIFLRPPFLLMVVNGHVNQYVSRNINNVYWHDKLRDIKYDHGRKLFLVATSDGIYYSKDCFSSSLMTFNSEPPISVMGINVFEVIDNGDYLIGSFSGAFRWNPFTGTVSNYFTKEPVIPKAGLSSPFGSSAIAGYAKIENQEYFFDYDKGVIQSSGSNHLEMPRIIKDSFSFPLWNLAQEIHTCRIYSPLISIFYILIVPLAGIAMIFITITGAIMWFIKKRSRKTEAEVGSQN
;
A
#
# COMPACT_ATOMS: atom_id res chain seq x y z
N MET A 1 -40.67 -2.86 -27.58
CA MET A 1 -39.22 -2.74 -27.25
C MET A 1 -38.39 -3.31 -28.38
N SER A 2 -37.39 -2.56 -28.87
CA SER A 2 -36.54 -2.93 -30.01
C SER A 2 -35.64 -4.15 -29.73
N SER A 3 -35.19 -4.82 -30.79
CA SER A 3 -34.20 -5.92 -30.72
C SER A 3 -32.94 -5.49 -29.95
N PHE A 4 -32.48 -4.26 -30.20
CA PHE A 4 -31.34 -3.64 -29.52
C PHE A 4 -31.48 -3.61 -27.99
N TYR A 5 -32.65 -3.21 -27.45
CA TYR A 5 -32.89 -3.19 -26.00
C TYR A 5 -32.79 -4.59 -25.39
N LYS A 6 -33.33 -5.62 -26.06
CA LYS A 6 -33.25 -7.01 -25.59
C LYS A 6 -31.80 -7.51 -25.54
N THR A 7 -30.99 -7.12 -26.52
CA THR A 7 -29.55 -7.42 -26.57
C THR A 7 -28.81 -6.78 -25.40
N LEU A 8 -29.00 -5.48 -25.17
CA LEU A 8 -28.40 -4.77 -24.02
C LEU A 8 -28.78 -5.43 -22.69
N GLN A 9 -30.07 -5.74 -22.51
CA GLN A 9 -30.57 -6.39 -21.30
C GLN A 9 -29.93 -7.76 -21.08
N LYS A 10 -29.75 -8.55 -22.14
CA LYS A 10 -29.10 -9.88 -22.06
C LYS A 10 -27.68 -9.75 -21.53
N TYR A 11 -26.84 -8.91 -22.16
CA TYR A 11 -25.44 -8.79 -21.78
C TYR A 11 -25.24 -8.11 -20.43
N HIS A 12 -25.98 -7.03 -20.14
CA HIS A 12 -25.96 -6.38 -18.83
C HIS A 12 -26.22 -7.39 -17.71
N LYS A 13 -27.28 -8.18 -17.86
CA LYS A 13 -27.70 -9.16 -16.86
C LYS A 13 -26.68 -10.28 -16.65
N TRP A 14 -26.18 -10.88 -17.73
CA TRP A 14 -25.26 -12.02 -17.61
C TRP A 14 -23.89 -11.61 -17.10
N LEU A 15 -23.33 -10.50 -17.59
CA LEU A 15 -22.08 -9.96 -17.07
C LEU A 15 -22.21 -9.55 -15.60
N ALA A 16 -23.30 -8.86 -15.23
CA ALA A 16 -23.55 -8.52 -13.84
C ALA A 16 -23.60 -9.77 -12.97
N LEU A 17 -24.33 -10.81 -13.38
CA LEU A 17 -24.45 -12.04 -12.59
C LEU A 17 -23.09 -12.73 -12.36
N VAL A 18 -22.24 -12.81 -13.39
CA VAL A 18 -20.91 -13.43 -13.30
C VAL A 18 -20.01 -12.66 -12.33
N PHE A 19 -20.00 -11.33 -12.41
CA PHE A 19 -19.09 -10.49 -11.62
C PHE A 19 -19.65 -9.99 -10.29
N THR A 20 -20.93 -10.24 -9.99
CA THR A 20 -21.60 -9.71 -8.78
C THR A 20 -20.82 -10.03 -7.50
N ILE A 21 -20.32 -11.26 -7.37
CA ILE A 21 -19.57 -11.65 -6.17
C ILE A 21 -18.28 -10.84 -6.01
N PHE A 22 -17.56 -10.60 -7.10
CA PHE A 22 -16.35 -9.77 -7.11
C PHE A 22 -16.68 -8.32 -6.80
N PHE A 23 -17.76 -7.76 -7.35
CA PHE A 23 -18.18 -6.40 -7.04
C PHE A 23 -18.50 -6.21 -5.56
N ILE A 24 -19.23 -7.15 -4.94
CA ILE A 24 -19.52 -7.10 -3.51
C ILE A 24 -18.20 -7.15 -2.70
N LEU A 25 -17.30 -8.06 -3.06
CA LEU A 25 -16.00 -8.19 -2.40
C LEU A 25 -15.14 -6.94 -2.56
N PHE A 26 -15.10 -6.32 -3.74
CA PHE A 26 -14.36 -5.09 -4.02
C PHE A 26 -14.91 -3.90 -3.25
N ALA A 27 -16.24 -3.72 -3.20
CA ALA A 27 -16.84 -2.67 -2.39
C ALA A 27 -16.50 -2.84 -0.92
N PHE A 28 -16.71 -4.04 -0.36
CA PHE A 28 -16.50 -4.28 1.06
C PHE A 28 -15.03 -4.11 1.44
N SER A 29 -14.13 -4.72 0.69
CA SER A 29 -12.69 -4.59 0.92
C SER A 29 -12.17 -3.16 0.69
N GLY A 30 -12.69 -2.44 -0.31
CA GLY A 30 -12.32 -1.04 -0.56
C GLY A 30 -12.69 -0.11 0.59
N ILE A 31 -13.91 -0.26 1.13
CA ILE A 31 -14.36 0.49 2.32
C ILE A 31 -13.44 0.20 3.51
N LEU A 32 -13.13 -1.08 3.78
CA LEU A 32 -12.21 -1.43 4.86
C LEU A 32 -10.82 -0.80 4.66
N MET A 33 -10.31 -0.78 3.42
CA MET A 33 -9.01 -0.20 3.11
C MET A 33 -8.94 1.31 3.35
N ASN A 34 -10.03 2.04 3.08
CA ASN A 34 -10.14 3.48 3.34
C ASN A 34 -10.06 3.84 4.84
N HIS A 35 -10.41 2.89 5.71
CA HIS A 35 -10.51 3.08 7.17
C HIS A 35 -9.44 2.31 7.96
N ARG A 36 -8.20 2.28 7.46
CA ARG A 36 -7.09 1.54 8.09
C ARG A 36 -6.93 1.78 9.59
N ASN A 37 -7.03 3.03 10.05
CA ASN A 37 -6.87 3.37 11.47
C ASN A 37 -7.89 2.63 12.35
N LEU A 38 -9.14 2.49 11.89
CA LEU A 38 -10.22 1.82 12.63
C LEU A 38 -10.02 0.29 12.72
N ILE A 39 -9.38 -0.31 11.71
CA ILE A 39 -9.21 -1.77 11.63
C ILE A 39 -7.80 -2.26 11.94
N SER A 40 -6.86 -1.34 12.19
CA SER A 40 -5.44 -1.63 12.42
C SER A 40 -5.15 -2.51 13.66
N SER A 41 -6.09 -2.58 14.60
CA SER A 41 -6.01 -3.45 15.78
C SER A 41 -6.55 -4.86 15.55
N VAL A 42 -7.13 -5.13 14.38
CA VAL A 42 -7.80 -6.39 14.06
C VAL A 42 -6.90 -7.25 13.19
N ASP A 43 -6.62 -8.46 13.68
CA ASP A 43 -5.82 -9.44 12.97
C ASP A 43 -6.63 -10.70 12.65
N ILE A 44 -6.21 -11.39 11.60
CA ILE A 44 -6.77 -12.64 11.13
C ILE A 44 -5.74 -13.74 11.36
N ASN A 45 -6.20 -14.86 11.92
CA ASN A 45 -5.33 -16.01 12.11
C ASN A 45 -4.94 -16.60 10.75
N ARG A 46 -3.63 -16.74 10.49
CA ARG A 46 -3.07 -17.25 9.23
C ARG A 46 -3.53 -18.68 8.89
N LYS A 47 -4.09 -19.44 9.85
CA LYS A 47 -4.69 -20.76 9.62
C LYS A 47 -5.90 -20.70 8.65
N TRP A 48 -6.59 -19.57 8.59
CA TRP A 48 -7.72 -19.34 7.68
C TRP A 48 -7.29 -18.84 6.29
N LEU A 49 -5.99 -18.61 6.09
CA LEU A 49 -5.45 -18.12 4.83
C LEU A 49 -4.81 -19.25 4.02
N PRO A 50 -4.70 -19.09 2.69
CA PRO A 50 -3.99 -20.06 1.86
C PRO A 50 -2.52 -20.27 2.30
N LYS A 51 -1.93 -21.41 1.90
CA LYS A 51 -0.62 -21.86 2.41
C LYS A 51 0.53 -20.87 2.16
N ASN A 52 0.48 -20.09 1.07
CA ASN A 52 1.47 -19.07 0.72
C ASN A 52 1.47 -17.86 1.67
N TYR A 53 0.46 -17.71 2.55
CA TYR A 53 0.46 -16.71 3.62
C TYR A 53 1.02 -17.24 4.94
N LYS A 54 1.51 -18.49 5.00
CA LYS A 54 2.19 -19.01 6.18
C LYS A 54 3.60 -18.44 6.26
N LEU A 55 3.99 -18.06 7.48
CA LEU A 55 5.34 -17.60 7.72
C LEU A 55 6.30 -18.78 7.75
N GLN A 56 7.36 -18.65 6.95
CA GLN A 56 8.46 -19.59 6.90
C GLN A 56 9.73 -18.82 6.57
N ASN A 57 10.83 -19.16 7.24
CA ASN A 57 12.14 -18.57 6.98
C ASN A 57 12.17 -17.03 6.98
N TRP A 58 11.31 -16.35 7.75
CA TRP A 58 11.20 -14.88 7.74
C TRP A 58 10.65 -14.24 6.45
N ASN A 59 9.93 -14.99 5.61
CA ASN A 59 9.24 -14.47 4.44
C ASN A 59 8.14 -13.43 4.78
N LEU A 60 7.53 -12.85 3.74
CA LEU A 60 6.49 -11.82 3.78
C LEU A 60 6.92 -10.55 4.52
N ALA A 61 8.21 -10.21 4.42
CA ALA A 61 8.84 -9.09 5.15
C ALA A 61 8.58 -9.15 6.66
N SER A 62 8.52 -10.36 7.24
CA SER A 62 8.33 -10.53 8.69
C SER A 62 9.54 -10.04 9.48
N ALA A 63 10.75 -10.12 8.92
CA ALA A 63 11.90 -9.33 9.31
C ALA A 63 12.25 -8.31 8.22
N LYS A 64 12.75 -7.16 8.65
CA LYS A 64 13.29 -6.10 7.80
C LYS A 64 14.75 -5.79 8.15
N GLY A 65 15.10 -5.81 9.43
CA GLY A 65 16.47 -5.50 9.84
C GLY A 65 16.80 -6.03 11.22
N GLY A 66 18.04 -5.73 11.64
CA GLY A 66 18.57 -6.13 12.93
C GLY A 66 19.45 -5.04 13.53
N GLN A 67 19.37 -4.88 14.85
CA GLN A 67 20.11 -3.86 15.59
C GLN A 67 20.82 -4.48 16.78
N GLN A 68 22.13 -4.29 16.88
CA GLN A 68 22.88 -4.75 18.04
C GLN A 68 22.55 -3.93 19.29
N VAL A 69 22.12 -4.63 20.35
CA VAL A 69 21.77 -4.01 21.64
C VAL A 69 23.02 -3.80 22.48
N GLY A 70 23.84 -4.85 22.61
CA GLY A 70 25.08 -4.85 23.39
C GLY A 70 25.99 -6.02 23.01
N GLY A 71 26.83 -6.46 23.95
CA GLY A 71 27.81 -7.53 23.73
C GLY A 71 27.21 -8.87 23.33
N ASP A 72 26.00 -9.22 23.79
CA ASP A 72 25.45 -10.58 23.61
C ASP A 72 24.05 -10.63 22.98
N SER A 73 23.46 -9.47 22.70
CA SER A 73 22.05 -9.38 22.32
C SER A 73 21.81 -8.51 21.10
N VAL A 74 20.82 -8.92 20.31
CA VAL A 74 20.44 -8.33 19.03
C VAL A 74 18.91 -8.22 18.99
N PHE A 75 18.41 -7.10 18.48
CA PHE A 75 17.02 -6.98 18.06
C PHE A 75 16.89 -7.43 16.61
N ILE A 76 15.87 -8.22 16.31
CA ILE A 76 15.35 -8.42 14.96
C ILE A 76 14.01 -7.72 14.89
N TYR A 77 13.84 -6.86 13.88
CA TYR A 77 12.64 -6.04 13.72
C TYR A 77 12.09 -6.13 12.29
N GLY A 78 10.80 -5.82 12.12
CA GLY A 78 10.17 -5.72 10.80
C GLY A 78 8.66 -5.88 10.86
N GLY A 79 8.10 -6.65 9.92
CA GLY A 79 6.67 -6.96 9.88
C GLY A 79 6.16 -7.61 11.16
N ALA A 80 6.93 -8.53 11.75
CA ALA A 80 6.57 -9.27 12.95
C ALA A 80 6.78 -8.51 14.27
N GLY A 81 7.07 -7.20 14.21
CA GLY A 81 7.39 -6.39 15.37
C GLY A 81 8.85 -6.51 15.78
N ILE A 82 9.15 -6.33 17.08
CA ILE A 82 10.51 -6.27 17.63
C ILE A 82 10.73 -7.47 18.54
N TRP A 83 11.80 -8.22 18.27
CA TRP A 83 12.17 -9.42 19.03
C TRP A 83 13.62 -9.32 19.50
N LEU A 84 13.83 -9.57 20.78
CA LEU A 84 15.16 -9.66 21.38
C LEU A 84 15.67 -11.09 21.28
N THR A 85 16.90 -11.25 20.81
CA THR A 85 17.59 -12.53 20.73
C THR A 85 19.04 -12.43 21.18
N ASN A 86 19.62 -13.56 21.58
CA ASN A 86 21.07 -13.68 21.69
C ASN A 86 21.72 -13.82 20.30
N LYS A 87 23.05 -13.62 20.24
CA LYS A 87 23.84 -13.67 18.98
C LYS A 87 23.83 -15.03 18.26
N THR A 88 23.54 -16.11 18.97
CA THR A 88 23.43 -17.46 18.39
C THR A 88 22.00 -17.82 17.97
N PHE A 89 21.05 -16.89 18.12
CA PHE A 89 19.65 -17.06 17.71
C PHE A 89 18.91 -18.23 18.40
N THR A 90 19.32 -18.59 19.61
CA THR A 90 18.72 -19.70 20.37
C THR A 90 17.70 -19.27 21.41
N SER A 91 17.73 -18.01 21.85
CA SER A 91 16.81 -17.49 22.88
C SER A 91 16.05 -16.27 22.35
N TRP A 92 14.72 -16.30 22.38
CA TRP A 92 13.87 -15.27 21.79
C TRP A 92 12.82 -14.76 22.76
N LYS A 93 12.67 -13.43 22.84
CA LYS A 93 11.65 -12.77 23.66
C LYS A 93 11.01 -11.60 22.91
N PRO A 94 9.69 -11.40 23.01
CA PRO A 94 9.04 -10.23 22.42
C PRO A 94 9.50 -8.95 23.14
N PHE A 95 9.69 -7.86 22.40
CA PHE A 95 10.14 -6.58 22.94
C PHE A 95 9.24 -5.43 22.46
N MET A 96 7.93 -5.59 22.70
CA MET A 96 6.88 -4.71 22.16
C MET A 96 5.93 -4.17 23.24
N GLU A 97 6.30 -4.24 24.50
CA GLU A 97 5.48 -3.68 25.59
C GLU A 97 5.35 -2.17 25.42
N GLY A 98 4.13 -1.63 25.51
CA GLY A 98 3.82 -0.23 25.17
C GLY A 98 3.32 -0.01 23.73
N PHE A 99 3.53 -0.95 22.80
CA PHE A 99 2.91 -0.85 21.47
C PHE A 99 1.41 -1.19 21.52
N PRO A 100 0.56 -0.43 20.80
CA PRO A 100 -0.83 -0.80 20.60
C PRO A 100 -1.01 -2.23 20.05
N LYS A 101 -2.16 -2.85 20.36
CA LYS A 101 -2.51 -4.17 19.83
C LYS A 101 -2.75 -4.11 18.31
N GLY A 102 -2.48 -5.22 17.62
CA GLY A 102 -2.62 -5.39 16.18
C GLY A 102 -1.28 -5.50 15.46
N SER A 103 -1.13 -6.49 14.59
CA SER A 103 0.07 -6.70 13.77
C SER A 103 0.39 -5.46 12.91
N ASP A 104 -0.63 -4.75 12.41
CA ASP A 104 -0.42 -3.54 11.59
C ASP A 104 0.24 -2.40 12.37
N ARG A 105 -0.13 -2.26 13.65
CA ARG A 105 0.40 -1.21 14.55
C ARG A 105 1.80 -1.50 15.06
N ARG A 106 2.25 -2.75 14.96
CA ARG A 106 3.54 -3.22 15.44
C ARG A 106 4.56 -3.38 14.31
N LYS A 107 4.19 -3.14 13.06
CA LYS A 107 5.11 -3.21 11.93
C LYS A 107 6.13 -2.07 12.01
N ILE A 108 7.41 -2.44 12.02
CA ILE A 108 8.54 -1.52 12.08
C ILE A 108 9.06 -1.25 10.66
N PHE A 109 9.21 0.03 10.31
CA PHE A 109 9.73 0.49 9.03
C PHE A 109 11.21 0.83 9.10
N ASP A 110 11.67 1.35 10.24
CA ASP A 110 13.07 1.63 10.50
C ASP A 110 13.33 1.64 12.01
N PHE A 111 14.59 1.48 12.40
CA PHE A 111 14.99 1.33 13.79
C PHE A 111 16.37 1.96 14.03
N ALA A 112 16.44 2.88 14.99
CA ALA A 112 17.67 3.59 15.31
C ALA A 112 18.07 3.38 16.77
N LYS A 113 19.38 3.48 17.04
CA LYS A 113 19.97 3.40 18.37
C LYS A 113 20.76 4.68 18.66
N SER A 114 20.56 5.27 19.84
CA SER A 114 21.35 6.41 20.29
C SER A 114 22.68 5.97 20.92
N ALA A 115 23.64 6.88 20.99
CA ALA A 115 24.90 6.67 21.71
C ALA A 115 24.68 6.38 23.22
N LYS A 116 23.59 6.87 23.81
CA LYS A 116 23.20 6.61 25.21
C LYS A 116 22.60 5.23 25.43
N GLY A 117 22.23 4.53 24.35
CA GLY A 117 21.59 3.22 24.37
C GLY A 117 20.07 3.26 24.39
N ASP A 118 19.47 4.39 24.04
CA ASP A 118 18.03 4.49 23.76
C ASP A 118 17.74 3.96 22.36
N PHE A 119 16.52 3.48 22.15
CA PHE A 119 16.09 2.95 20.86
C PHE A 119 14.87 3.69 20.33
N PHE A 120 14.81 3.85 19.02
CA PHE A 120 13.71 4.49 18.32
C PHE A 120 13.17 3.56 17.24
N ALA A 121 11.85 3.42 17.16
CA ALA A 121 11.19 2.55 16.21
C ALA A 121 10.19 3.36 15.36
N ALA A 122 10.43 3.39 14.05
CA ALA A 122 9.54 4.03 13.09
C ALA A 122 8.39 3.08 12.74
N THR A 123 7.15 3.57 12.89
CA THR A 123 5.95 2.84 12.50
C THR A 123 5.05 3.70 11.62
N ARG A 124 4.01 3.06 11.05
CA ARG A 124 2.94 3.80 10.36
C ARG A 124 2.12 4.70 11.28
N PHE A 125 2.08 4.40 12.58
CA PHE A 125 1.20 5.06 13.54
C PHE A 125 1.98 5.92 14.54
N GLY A 126 3.20 6.33 14.17
CA GLY A 126 4.05 7.21 14.96
C GLY A 126 5.45 6.67 15.20
N LEU A 127 6.24 7.49 15.89
CA LEU A 127 7.53 7.13 16.45
C LEU A 127 7.35 6.59 17.86
N PHE A 128 8.07 5.51 18.17
CA PHE A 128 8.17 4.99 19.53
C PHE A 128 9.61 5.09 20.03
N GLU A 129 9.77 5.51 21.28
CA GLU A 129 11.04 5.60 21.99
C GLU A 129 11.07 4.56 23.11
N TYR A 130 12.21 3.90 23.25
CA TYR A 130 12.56 3.08 24.41
C TYR A 130 13.82 3.64 25.06
N SER A 131 13.63 4.42 26.13
CA SER A 131 14.75 4.97 26.88
C SER A 131 15.37 3.91 27.80
N LYS A 132 16.68 3.99 28.03
CA LYS A 132 17.39 3.06 28.92
C LYS A 132 16.82 3.12 30.35
N GLY A 133 16.41 1.96 30.88
CA GLY A 133 15.76 1.84 32.19
C GLY A 133 14.23 2.01 32.16
N SER A 134 13.64 2.32 31.01
CA SER A 134 12.21 2.12 30.79
C SER A 134 11.89 0.63 30.74
N ASN A 135 10.65 0.27 31.07
CA ASN A 135 10.11 -1.08 30.93
C ASN A 135 9.18 -1.23 29.70
N GLN A 136 8.90 -0.13 29.01
CA GLN A 136 7.97 -0.10 27.87
C GLN A 136 8.33 1.00 26.88
N TRP A 137 7.91 0.80 25.63
CA TRP A 137 7.96 1.79 24.57
C TRP A 137 6.95 2.92 24.82
N LYS A 138 7.36 4.15 24.56
CA LYS A 138 6.51 5.35 24.65
C LYS A 138 6.33 5.97 23.27
N ILE A 139 5.12 6.38 22.94
CA ILE A 139 4.87 7.10 21.70
C ILE A 139 5.37 8.54 21.81
N CYS A 140 6.10 9.01 20.82
CA CYS A 140 6.55 10.41 20.75
C CYS A 140 5.46 11.28 20.11
N SER A 141 5.37 12.54 20.54
CA SER A 141 4.38 13.47 20.01
C SER A 141 4.78 13.95 18.61
N LEU A 142 3.98 13.59 17.60
CA LEU A 142 4.08 14.07 16.22
C LEU A 142 2.74 14.67 15.77
N PRO A 143 2.72 15.57 14.78
CA PRO A 143 1.48 16.08 14.20
C PRO A 143 0.56 14.94 13.75
N LYS A 144 -0.75 15.03 14.06
CA LYS A 144 -1.71 13.94 13.81
C LYS A 144 -1.82 13.56 12.33
N ASP A 145 -1.64 14.52 11.44
CA ASP A 145 -1.72 14.31 9.99
C ASP A 145 -0.41 13.80 9.39
N ASP A 146 0.65 13.61 10.20
CA ASP A 146 1.98 13.27 9.74
C ASP A 146 2.71 12.30 10.69
N GLN A 147 2.08 11.14 10.91
CA GLN A 147 2.55 10.12 11.85
C GLN A 147 3.22 8.91 11.18
N PHE A 148 3.17 8.80 9.85
CA PHE A 148 3.79 7.69 9.16
C PHE A 148 5.29 7.94 9.00
N VAL A 149 6.05 7.46 9.98
CA VAL A 149 7.51 7.52 9.99
C VAL A 149 8.07 6.40 9.12
N THR A 150 8.97 6.75 8.19
CA THR A 150 9.54 5.81 7.23
C THR A 150 11.05 5.61 7.38
N GLY A 151 11.77 6.61 7.90
CA GLY A 151 13.21 6.54 8.10
C GLY A 151 13.65 7.32 9.35
N LEU A 152 14.72 6.85 9.96
CA LEU A 152 15.35 7.38 11.16
C LEU A 152 16.87 7.38 10.97
N GLU A 153 17.50 8.48 11.34
CA GLU A 153 18.95 8.56 11.38
C GLU A 153 19.39 9.34 12.61
N VAL A 154 20.36 8.81 13.36
CA VAL A 154 20.95 9.50 14.51
C VAL A 154 22.33 9.98 14.12
N VAL A 155 22.55 11.29 14.19
CA VAL A 155 23.85 11.91 13.98
C VAL A 155 24.18 12.72 15.22
N ASP A 156 25.24 12.31 15.92
CA ASP A 156 25.63 12.86 17.22
C ASP A 156 24.47 12.83 18.22
N SER A 157 24.02 14.01 18.68
CA SER A 157 22.88 14.18 19.60
C SER A 157 21.57 14.56 18.91
N THR A 158 21.49 14.40 17.58
CA THR A 158 20.30 14.75 16.79
C THR A 158 19.68 13.52 16.17
N LEU A 159 18.40 13.31 16.43
CA LEU A 159 17.57 12.35 15.71
C LEU A 159 16.89 13.05 14.53
N TYR A 160 17.21 12.58 13.33
CA TYR A 160 16.51 12.93 12.09
C TYR A 160 15.39 11.91 11.88
N LEU A 161 14.18 12.43 11.72
CA LEU A 161 12.97 11.65 11.55
C LEU A 161 12.32 12.01 10.22
N LEU A 162 12.21 11.03 9.34
CA LEU A 162 11.57 11.18 8.04
C LEU A 162 10.17 10.58 8.08
N THR A 163 9.17 11.40 7.78
CA THR A 163 7.83 10.91 7.46
C THR A 163 7.67 10.73 5.96
N ARG A 164 6.44 10.53 5.47
CA ARG A 164 6.15 10.51 4.03
C ARG A 164 6.25 11.88 3.37
N ASP A 165 6.12 12.94 4.16
CA ASP A 165 5.91 14.31 3.70
C ASP A 165 6.99 15.28 4.16
N HIS A 166 7.54 15.07 5.35
CA HIS A 166 8.43 16.02 5.99
C HIS A 166 9.63 15.37 6.69
N LEU A 167 10.64 16.20 6.93
CA LEU A 167 11.78 15.90 7.79
C LEU A 167 11.62 16.66 9.11
N TYR A 168 11.81 15.96 10.22
CA TYR A 168 11.85 16.53 11.56
C TYR A 168 13.20 16.24 12.20
N VAL A 169 13.62 17.12 13.11
CA VAL A 169 14.79 16.91 13.96
C VAL A 169 14.43 17.08 15.41
N GLY A 170 14.97 16.21 16.25
CA GLY A 170 14.82 16.28 17.70
C GLY A 170 16.17 16.06 18.38
N ASN A 171 16.44 16.82 19.42
CA ASN A 171 17.64 16.61 20.24
C ASN A 171 17.37 15.50 21.25
N ILE A 172 18.11 14.39 21.14
CA ILE A 172 17.97 13.21 22.01
C ILE A 172 18.60 13.38 23.39
N ASP A 173 19.31 14.49 23.62
CA ASP A 173 19.84 14.84 24.93
C ASP A 173 18.83 15.54 25.83
N ASN A 174 17.74 16.04 25.27
CA ASN A 174 16.68 16.67 26.03
C ASN A 174 15.92 15.63 26.86
N LYS A 175 15.47 16.04 28.05
CA LYS A 175 14.64 15.21 28.94
C LYS A 175 13.32 14.79 28.28
N GLU A 176 12.77 15.68 27.45
CA GLU A 176 11.60 15.41 26.62
C GLU A 176 11.95 15.67 25.16
N LEU A 177 11.69 14.68 24.31
CA LEU A 177 11.99 14.74 22.89
C LEU A 177 10.94 15.59 22.17
N SER A 178 11.35 16.78 21.74
CA SER A 178 10.57 17.69 20.91
C SER A 178 11.10 17.73 19.49
N PHE A 179 10.21 17.81 18.50
CA PHE A 179 10.58 17.81 17.09
C PHE A 179 10.35 19.18 16.45
N CYS A 180 11.36 19.65 15.72
CA CYS A 180 11.30 20.81 14.85
C CYS A 180 11.28 20.35 13.39
N LYS A 181 10.35 20.88 12.59
CA LYS A 181 10.28 20.59 11.16
C LYS A 181 11.42 21.30 10.42
N ILE A 182 12.15 20.57 9.58
CA ILE A 182 13.08 21.12 8.60
C ILE A 182 12.36 21.24 7.26
N GLU A 183 12.46 22.41 6.63
CA GLU A 183 11.91 22.62 5.30
C GLU A 183 12.89 22.09 4.24
N LEU A 184 12.49 21.03 3.54
CA LEU A 184 13.27 20.48 2.44
C LEU A 184 13.04 21.31 1.17
N ILE A 185 14.11 21.91 0.66
CA ILE A 185 14.07 22.70 -0.58
C ILE A 185 14.29 21.75 -1.77
N PRO A 186 13.35 21.66 -2.73
CA PRO A 186 13.51 20.85 -3.94
C PRO A 186 14.73 21.24 -4.78
N PRO A 187 15.24 20.32 -5.62
CA PRO A 187 16.30 20.64 -6.56
C PRO A 187 15.95 21.84 -7.46
N ILE A 188 16.95 22.64 -7.80
CA ILE A 188 16.78 23.84 -8.63
C ILE A 188 16.15 23.48 -9.97
N GLY A 189 15.12 24.22 -10.38
CA GLY A 189 14.41 24.01 -11.65
C GLY A 189 13.40 22.85 -11.64
N SER A 190 13.29 22.10 -10.54
CA SER A 190 12.28 21.04 -10.42
C SER A 190 10.87 21.62 -10.27
N LYS A 191 9.88 20.90 -10.82
CA LYS A 191 8.46 21.25 -10.70
C LYS A 191 7.74 20.14 -9.94
N PRO A 192 6.80 20.46 -9.03
CA PRO A 192 6.00 19.45 -8.37
C PRO A 192 5.24 18.63 -9.41
N SER A 193 5.44 17.32 -9.39
CA SER A 193 4.74 16.36 -10.24
C SER A 193 4.29 15.16 -9.42
N ILE A 194 3.24 14.50 -9.88
CA ILE A 194 2.80 13.19 -9.39
C ILE A 194 2.79 12.19 -10.53
N THR A 195 3.03 10.93 -10.21
CA THR A 195 2.85 9.85 -11.19
C THR A 195 1.36 9.68 -11.52
N VAL A 196 1.06 9.27 -12.75
CA VAL A 196 -0.32 8.97 -13.17
C VAL A 196 -0.90 7.83 -12.32
N PHE A 197 -0.06 6.86 -11.93
CA PHE A 197 -0.45 5.82 -10.97
C PHE A 197 -0.95 6.42 -9.65
N ARG A 198 -0.20 7.35 -9.04
CA ARG A 198 -0.61 8.00 -7.79
C ARG A 198 -1.87 8.84 -7.99
N LEU A 199 -1.99 9.57 -9.10
CA LEU A 199 -3.19 10.32 -9.45
C LEU A 199 -4.43 9.42 -9.50
N PHE A 200 -4.35 8.28 -10.18
CA PHE A 200 -5.46 7.32 -10.21
C PHE A 200 -5.73 6.71 -8.84
N TRP A 201 -4.70 6.49 -8.02
CA TRP A 201 -4.87 5.97 -6.66
C TRP A 201 -5.66 6.95 -5.79
N ILE A 202 -5.29 8.24 -5.79
CA ILE A 202 -5.97 9.27 -4.97
C ILE A 202 -7.40 9.56 -5.45
N ILE A 203 -7.67 9.41 -6.75
CA ILE A 203 -9.03 9.51 -7.28
C ILE A 203 -9.85 8.27 -6.88
N HIS A 204 -9.27 7.08 -7.02
CA HIS A 204 -9.94 5.81 -6.73
C HIS A 204 -10.27 5.66 -5.25
N SER A 205 -9.38 6.07 -4.34
CA SER A 205 -9.59 6.03 -2.89
C SER A 205 -10.45 7.20 -2.38
N GLY A 206 -10.61 8.26 -3.19
CA GLY A 206 -11.25 9.51 -2.77
C GLY A 206 -10.35 10.42 -1.93
N GLU A 207 -9.07 10.07 -1.76
CA GLU A 207 -8.08 10.89 -1.04
C GLU A 207 -7.91 12.29 -1.64
N LEU A 208 -8.22 12.47 -2.94
CA LEU A 208 -8.17 13.76 -3.62
C LEU A 208 -8.97 14.88 -2.91
N LEU A 209 -10.11 14.55 -2.29
CA LEU A 209 -10.94 15.49 -1.53
C LEU A 209 -10.85 15.24 -0.01
N GLY A 210 -9.77 14.62 0.45
CA GLY A 210 -9.54 14.26 1.85
C GLY A 210 -10.62 13.32 2.40
N VAL A 211 -11.08 13.59 3.63
CA VAL A 211 -12.08 12.77 4.32
C VAL A 211 -13.41 12.73 3.56
N PHE A 212 -13.84 13.86 3.01
CA PHE A 212 -15.09 13.94 2.25
C PHE A 212 -15.07 13.01 1.03
N GLY A 213 -13.97 13.03 0.26
CA GLY A 213 -13.83 12.17 -0.91
C GLY A 213 -13.76 10.69 -0.55
N ARG A 214 -13.07 10.31 0.53
CA ARG A 214 -13.08 8.92 1.03
C ARG A 214 -14.49 8.44 1.37
N LEU A 215 -15.27 9.25 2.09
CA LEU A 215 -16.66 8.94 2.42
C LEU A 215 -17.56 8.86 1.17
N LEU A 216 -17.29 9.70 0.15
CA LEU A 216 -17.99 9.63 -1.12
C LEU A 216 -17.71 8.31 -1.85
N VAL A 217 -16.46 7.87 -1.90
CA VAL A 217 -16.09 6.56 -2.48
C VAL A 217 -16.67 5.40 -1.67
N ASP A 218 -16.73 5.51 -0.34
CA ASP A 218 -17.40 4.49 0.49
C ASP A 218 -18.90 4.40 0.16
N LEU A 219 -19.57 5.54 -0.03
CA LEU A 219 -20.95 5.59 -0.47
C LEU A 219 -21.14 4.95 -1.86
N VAL A 220 -20.17 5.13 -2.78
CA VAL A 220 -20.15 4.43 -4.07
C VAL A 220 -20.03 2.92 -3.87
N GLY A 221 -19.16 2.46 -2.96
CA GLY A 221 -19.04 1.05 -2.58
C GLY A 221 -20.34 0.46 -2.01
N LEU A 222 -20.97 1.15 -1.06
CA LEU A 222 -22.28 0.77 -0.50
C LEU A 222 -23.37 0.74 -1.58
N THR A 223 -23.35 1.72 -2.48
CA THR A 223 -24.25 1.77 -3.63
C THR A 223 -24.02 0.57 -4.55
N MET A 224 -22.78 0.20 -4.83
CA MET A 224 -22.45 -0.97 -5.63
C MET A 224 -22.98 -2.27 -5.00
N ILE A 225 -22.82 -2.45 -3.69
CA ILE A 225 -23.41 -3.58 -2.95
C ILE A 225 -24.93 -3.59 -3.08
N PHE A 226 -25.57 -2.43 -2.89
CA PHE A 226 -27.01 -2.28 -3.04
C PHE A 226 -27.49 -2.64 -4.46
N LEU A 227 -26.81 -2.15 -5.50
CA LEU A 227 -27.13 -2.46 -6.90
C LEU A 227 -26.95 -3.94 -7.21
N CYS A 228 -25.90 -4.58 -6.67
CA CYS A 228 -25.70 -6.02 -6.77
C CYS A 228 -26.86 -6.81 -6.14
N ILE A 229 -27.21 -6.52 -4.88
CA ILE A 229 -28.28 -7.21 -4.16
C ILE A 229 -29.63 -7.02 -4.88
N THR A 230 -29.97 -5.78 -5.25
CA THR A 230 -31.22 -5.49 -5.97
C THR A 230 -31.28 -6.14 -7.35
N GLY A 231 -30.15 -6.22 -8.06
CA GLY A 231 -30.01 -6.94 -9.32
C GLY A 231 -30.24 -8.44 -9.19
N LEU A 232 -29.62 -9.08 -8.18
CA LEU A 232 -29.83 -10.50 -7.88
C LEU A 232 -31.29 -10.81 -7.51
N ILE A 233 -31.91 -9.98 -6.66
CA ILE A 233 -33.33 -10.10 -6.31
C ILE A 233 -34.20 -10.06 -7.57
N PHE A 234 -33.98 -9.05 -8.43
CA PHE A 234 -34.74 -8.92 -9.67
C PHE A 234 -34.54 -10.11 -10.63
N PHE A 235 -33.35 -10.72 -10.64
CA PHE A 235 -33.06 -11.88 -11.47
C PHE A 235 -33.72 -13.18 -10.95
N PHE A 236 -33.62 -13.47 -9.65
CA PHE A 236 -34.07 -14.74 -9.09
C PHE A 236 -35.55 -14.75 -8.70
N PHE A 237 -36.07 -13.66 -8.12
CA PHE A 237 -37.42 -13.66 -7.53
C PHE A 237 -38.53 -13.95 -8.53
N PRO A 238 -38.53 -13.44 -9.78
CA PRO A 238 -39.58 -13.77 -10.74
C PRO A 238 -39.70 -15.27 -11.03
N LYS A 239 -38.59 -16.01 -11.01
CA LYS A 239 -38.60 -17.47 -11.21
C LYS A 239 -39.14 -18.21 -9.99
N ILE A 240 -38.79 -17.75 -8.78
CA ILE A 240 -39.24 -18.33 -7.51
C ILE A 240 -40.72 -18.04 -7.29
N ILE A 241 -41.18 -16.82 -7.61
CA ILE A 241 -42.58 -16.37 -7.50
C ILE A 241 -43.53 -17.32 -8.23
N LYS A 242 -43.14 -17.83 -9.41
CA LYS A 242 -43.95 -18.81 -10.18
C LYS A 242 -44.19 -20.13 -9.43
N ARG A 243 -43.38 -20.44 -8.42
CA ARG A 243 -43.44 -21.69 -7.63
C ARG A 243 -44.06 -21.50 -6.25
N VAL A 244 -44.34 -20.26 -5.82
CA VAL A 244 -44.86 -19.97 -4.48
C VAL A 244 -46.39 -19.97 -4.48
N LYS A 245 -46.99 -20.90 -3.72
CA LYS A 245 -48.46 -21.02 -3.57
C LYS A 245 -49.04 -20.10 -2.49
N ALA A 246 -48.27 -19.73 -1.47
CA ALA A 246 -48.76 -18.92 -0.35
C ALA A 246 -48.99 -17.44 -0.71
N LYS A 247 -50.24 -16.96 -0.63
CA LYS A 247 -50.68 -15.60 -1.04
C LYS A 247 -49.92 -14.46 -0.35
N ARG A 248 -49.70 -14.55 0.97
CA ARG A 248 -48.95 -13.54 1.75
C ARG A 248 -47.48 -13.46 1.30
N ARG A 249 -46.82 -14.61 1.15
CA ARG A 249 -45.42 -14.69 0.66
C ARG A 249 -45.29 -14.16 -0.76
N LEU A 250 -46.23 -14.52 -1.64
CA LEU A 250 -46.30 -14.03 -3.02
C LEU A 250 -46.41 -12.51 -3.10
N SER A 251 -47.32 -11.91 -2.31
CA SER A 251 -47.51 -10.45 -2.29
C SER A 251 -46.26 -9.69 -1.83
N ARG A 252 -45.58 -10.20 -0.78
CA ARG A 252 -44.33 -9.64 -0.27
C ARG A 252 -43.22 -9.72 -1.33
N MET A 253 -43.05 -10.86 -1.98
CA MET A 253 -42.03 -11.02 -3.01
C MET A 253 -42.28 -10.10 -4.21
N LYS A 254 -43.52 -9.97 -4.70
CA LYS A 254 -43.86 -9.02 -5.77
C LYS A 254 -43.51 -7.57 -5.39
N ARG A 255 -43.81 -7.16 -4.15
CA ARG A 255 -43.46 -5.82 -3.63
C ARG A 255 -41.95 -5.60 -3.62
N VAL A 256 -41.19 -6.57 -3.09
CA VAL A 256 -39.72 -6.51 -3.04
C VAL A 256 -39.13 -6.46 -4.45
N THR A 257 -39.59 -7.29 -5.39
CA THR A 257 -39.12 -7.25 -6.78
C THR A 257 -39.37 -5.89 -7.43
N LYS A 258 -40.55 -5.29 -7.24
CA LYS A 258 -40.88 -3.94 -7.76
C LYS A 258 -39.99 -2.87 -7.12
N PHE A 259 -39.80 -2.93 -5.81
CA PHE A 259 -38.90 -2.04 -5.08
C PHE A 259 -37.47 -2.14 -5.61
N SER A 260 -36.90 -3.35 -5.66
CA SER A 260 -35.55 -3.59 -6.14
C SER A 260 -35.37 -3.08 -7.56
N TYR A 261 -36.30 -3.36 -8.47
CA TYR A 261 -36.23 -2.87 -9.85
C TYR A 261 -36.22 -1.34 -9.94
N ASN A 262 -37.16 -0.68 -9.24
CA ASN A 262 -37.28 0.78 -9.30
C ASN A 262 -36.06 1.49 -8.72
N TRP A 263 -35.56 1.01 -7.57
CA TRP A 263 -34.41 1.61 -6.91
C TRP A 263 -33.09 1.26 -7.59
N HIS A 264 -32.96 0.05 -8.15
CA HIS A 264 -31.78 -0.32 -8.96
C HIS A 264 -31.62 0.64 -10.15
N LEU A 265 -32.71 0.94 -10.86
CA LEU A 265 -32.68 1.92 -11.96
C LEU A 265 -32.40 3.34 -11.47
N LYS A 266 -33.10 3.80 -10.42
CA LYS A 266 -32.99 5.18 -9.94
C LYS A 266 -31.61 5.46 -9.35
N ILE A 267 -31.13 4.63 -8.42
CA ILE A 267 -29.80 4.80 -7.83
C ILE A 267 -28.70 4.54 -8.86
N GLY A 268 -28.88 3.53 -9.73
CA GLY A 268 -27.91 3.20 -10.76
C GLY A 268 -27.59 4.36 -11.69
N ILE A 269 -28.59 5.13 -12.13
CA ILE A 269 -28.35 6.29 -13.00
C ILE A 269 -27.70 7.47 -12.25
N TYR A 270 -28.03 7.70 -10.99
CA TYR A 270 -27.39 8.77 -10.21
C TYR A 270 -25.94 8.43 -9.87
N ALA A 271 -25.64 7.15 -9.62
CA ALA A 271 -24.30 6.69 -9.29
C ALA A 271 -23.43 6.42 -10.54
N SER A 272 -23.99 6.44 -11.75
CA SER A 272 -23.30 5.93 -12.94
C SER A 272 -21.98 6.65 -13.23
N LEU A 273 -21.95 7.99 -13.08
CA LEU A 273 -20.72 8.75 -13.32
C LEU A 273 -19.61 8.36 -12.35
N LEU A 274 -19.93 8.28 -11.06
CA LEU A 274 -18.95 7.91 -10.03
C LEU A 274 -18.50 6.46 -10.18
N LEU A 275 -19.42 5.54 -10.51
CA LEU A 275 -19.08 4.14 -10.80
C LEU A 275 -18.13 4.03 -11.99
N LEU A 276 -18.33 4.83 -13.05
CA LEU A 276 -17.41 4.87 -14.18
C LEU A 276 -16.03 5.37 -13.78
N ILE A 277 -15.94 6.45 -13.00
CA ILE A 277 -14.66 7.01 -12.53
C ILE A 277 -13.90 6.00 -11.67
N VAL A 278 -14.55 5.40 -10.67
CA VAL A 278 -13.92 4.44 -9.75
C VAL A 278 -13.50 3.16 -10.50
N SER A 279 -14.33 2.67 -11.43
CA SER A 279 -13.99 1.48 -12.23
C SER A 279 -12.85 1.75 -13.19
N PHE A 280 -12.88 2.89 -13.89
CA PHE A 280 -11.84 3.29 -14.82
C PHE A 280 -10.49 3.43 -14.11
N THR A 281 -10.43 4.22 -13.04
CA THR A 281 -9.20 4.39 -12.25
C THR A 281 -8.72 3.06 -11.67
N GLY A 282 -9.62 2.21 -11.15
CA GLY A 282 -9.28 0.91 -10.58
C GLY A 282 -8.60 -0.06 -11.57
N ILE A 283 -9.00 -0.05 -12.85
CA ILE A 283 -8.38 -0.90 -13.90
C ILE A 283 -6.87 -0.61 -14.02
N PHE A 284 -6.48 0.66 -14.02
CA PHE A 284 -5.10 1.08 -14.22
C PHE A 284 -4.21 0.96 -12.98
N LEU A 285 -4.77 0.66 -11.81
CA LEU A 285 -4.00 0.41 -10.59
C LEU A 285 -3.41 -1.01 -10.53
N ARG A 286 -3.68 -1.86 -11.52
CA ARG A 286 -3.20 -3.24 -11.58
C ARG A 286 -2.69 -3.63 -12.97
N PRO A 287 -1.72 -4.55 -13.07
CA PRO A 287 -1.30 -5.07 -14.36
C PRO A 287 -2.48 -5.75 -15.10
N PRO A 288 -2.47 -5.80 -16.44
CA PRO A 288 -1.43 -5.25 -17.32
C PRO A 288 -1.50 -3.72 -17.48
N PHE A 289 -2.65 -3.09 -17.21
CA PHE A 289 -2.89 -1.67 -17.46
C PHE A 289 -2.02 -0.73 -16.62
N LEU A 290 -1.56 -1.17 -15.44
CA LEU A 290 -0.55 -0.46 -14.63
C LEU A 290 0.67 -0.04 -15.46
N LEU A 291 1.13 -0.92 -16.36
CA LEU A 291 2.33 -0.67 -17.17
C LEU A 291 2.15 0.52 -18.13
N MET A 292 0.91 0.89 -18.46
CA MET A 292 0.62 2.04 -19.30
C MET A 292 0.72 3.38 -18.56
N VAL A 293 0.63 3.37 -17.22
CA VAL A 293 0.60 4.58 -16.38
C VAL A 293 1.82 4.74 -15.49
N VAL A 294 2.62 3.68 -15.31
CA VAL A 294 3.74 3.65 -14.35
C VAL A 294 4.82 4.70 -14.64
N ASN A 295 5.08 5.02 -15.90
CA ASN A 295 6.08 6.01 -16.30
C ASN A 295 5.50 7.41 -16.55
N GLY A 296 4.17 7.56 -16.49
CA GLY A 296 3.49 8.82 -16.75
C GLY A 296 3.56 9.76 -15.56
N HIS A 297 3.77 11.06 -15.82
CA HIS A 297 3.81 12.10 -14.80
C HIS A 297 2.91 13.27 -15.19
N VAL A 298 2.30 13.91 -14.19
CA VAL A 298 1.47 15.10 -14.35
C VAL A 298 2.02 16.20 -13.46
N ASN A 299 2.30 17.36 -14.05
CA ASN A 299 2.72 18.55 -13.30
C ASN A 299 1.55 19.07 -12.47
N GLN A 300 1.83 19.40 -11.22
CA GLN A 300 0.86 20.03 -10.33
C GLN A 300 0.97 21.55 -10.47
N TYR A 301 -0.16 22.23 -10.61
CA TYR A 301 -0.21 23.68 -10.52
C TYR A 301 -0.14 24.10 -9.06
N VAL A 302 0.86 24.90 -8.69
CA VAL A 302 1.07 25.32 -7.31
C VAL A 302 1.32 26.82 -7.27
N SER A 303 0.52 27.54 -6.47
CA SER A 303 0.69 28.98 -6.23
C SER A 303 1.36 29.31 -4.89
N ARG A 304 1.32 28.38 -3.91
CA ARG A 304 1.91 28.54 -2.55
C ARG A 304 2.40 27.19 -2.01
N ASN A 305 3.41 27.21 -1.13
CA ASN A 305 3.97 26.03 -0.44
C ASN A 305 4.50 24.95 -1.39
N ILE A 306 5.29 25.36 -2.38
CA ILE A 306 5.87 24.45 -3.39
C ILE A 306 6.62 23.27 -2.76
N ASN A 307 7.35 23.50 -1.65
CA ASN A 307 8.13 22.49 -0.95
C ASN A 307 7.24 21.37 -0.40
N ASN A 308 6.18 21.70 0.32
CA ASN A 308 5.25 20.69 0.86
C ASN A 308 4.57 19.91 -0.27
N VAL A 309 4.14 20.57 -1.35
CA VAL A 309 3.49 19.89 -2.49
C VAL A 309 4.49 19.00 -3.24
N TYR A 310 5.75 19.42 -3.33
CA TYR A 310 6.80 18.66 -4.00
C TYR A 310 7.11 17.35 -3.26
N TRP A 311 7.25 17.39 -1.93
CA TRP A 311 7.63 16.23 -1.12
C TRP A 311 6.45 15.37 -0.66
N HIS A 312 5.21 15.80 -0.91
CA HIS A 312 4.02 15.10 -0.45
C HIS A 312 4.01 13.62 -0.88
N ASP A 313 3.96 12.74 0.10
CA ASP A 313 4.00 11.29 -0.03
C ASP A 313 5.23 10.73 -0.79
N LYS A 314 6.36 11.45 -0.84
CA LYS A 314 7.57 11.06 -1.60
C LYS A 314 8.75 10.57 -0.78
N LEU A 315 8.87 10.98 0.47
CA LEU A 315 10.01 10.63 1.31
C LEU A 315 9.94 9.14 1.76
N ARG A 316 11.09 8.44 1.77
CA ARG A 316 11.16 6.99 2.02
C ARG A 316 12.16 6.62 3.09
N ASP A 317 13.37 7.15 3.03
CA ASP A 317 14.45 6.79 3.95
C ASP A 317 15.53 7.88 3.99
N ILE A 318 16.35 7.90 5.05
CA ILE A 318 17.42 8.87 5.28
C ILE A 318 18.66 8.18 5.87
N LYS A 319 19.84 8.56 5.38
CA LYS A 319 21.13 8.10 5.91
C LYS A 319 22.15 9.22 5.96
N TYR A 320 23.08 9.15 6.89
CA TYR A 320 24.21 10.07 6.97
C TYR A 320 25.52 9.36 6.62
N ASP A 321 26.23 9.87 5.61
CA ASP A 321 27.57 9.42 5.29
C ASP A 321 28.58 10.21 6.12
N HIS A 322 29.08 9.58 7.19
CA HIS A 322 30.10 10.17 8.07
C HIS A 322 31.42 10.47 7.35
N GLY A 323 31.81 9.65 6.37
CA GLY A 323 33.06 9.82 5.63
C GLY A 323 33.03 11.04 4.73
N ARG A 324 31.89 11.33 4.11
CA ARG A 324 31.71 12.48 3.21
C ARG A 324 30.96 13.67 3.82
N LYS A 325 30.47 13.53 5.05
CA LYS A 325 29.69 14.53 5.80
C LYS A 325 28.50 15.05 5.00
N LEU A 326 27.67 14.13 4.51
CA LEU A 326 26.48 14.46 3.74
C LEU A 326 25.29 13.61 4.16
N PHE A 327 24.10 14.17 4.05
CA PHE A 327 22.85 13.45 4.19
C PHE A 327 22.39 12.93 2.84
N LEU A 328 21.86 11.72 2.84
CA LEU A 328 21.19 11.09 1.72
C LEU A 328 19.71 10.94 2.05
N VAL A 329 18.84 11.28 1.10
CA VAL A 329 17.39 11.16 1.25
C VAL A 329 16.84 10.36 0.08
N ALA A 330 16.34 9.16 0.36
CA ALA A 330 15.69 8.32 -0.63
C ALA A 330 14.20 8.69 -0.75
N THR A 331 13.72 8.78 -1.97
CA THR A 331 12.33 9.15 -2.29
C THR A 331 11.71 8.22 -3.33
N SER A 332 10.44 8.44 -3.71
CA SER A 332 9.86 7.75 -4.87
C SER A 332 10.44 8.16 -6.21
N ASP A 333 11.07 9.34 -6.28
CA ASP A 333 11.47 9.97 -7.54
C ASP A 333 12.98 9.84 -7.79
N GLY A 334 13.72 9.34 -6.79
CA GLY A 334 15.17 9.19 -6.83
C GLY A 334 15.81 9.37 -5.45
N ILE A 335 17.14 9.37 -5.42
CA ILE A 335 17.93 9.60 -4.22
C ILE A 335 18.57 10.99 -4.31
N TYR A 336 18.37 11.80 -3.28
CA TYR A 336 18.92 13.14 -3.18
C TYR A 336 19.96 13.24 -2.07
N TYR A 337 20.76 14.32 -2.08
CA TYR A 337 21.69 14.59 -1.00
C TYR A 337 21.76 16.07 -0.60
N SER A 338 22.19 16.33 0.63
CA SER A 338 22.54 17.65 1.16
C SER A 338 23.89 17.58 1.87
N LYS A 339 24.72 18.61 1.67
CA LYS A 339 26.05 18.77 2.31
C LYS A 339 26.04 19.75 3.48
N ASP A 340 24.91 20.41 3.71
CA ASP A 340 24.76 21.61 4.53
C ASP A 340 23.54 21.51 5.45
N CYS A 341 23.23 20.29 5.90
CA CYS A 341 22.13 20.00 6.81
C CYS A 341 20.79 20.59 6.35
N PHE A 342 20.51 20.47 5.05
CA PHE A 342 19.27 20.90 4.40
C PHE A 342 19.03 22.42 4.39
N SER A 343 20.09 23.23 4.56
CA SER A 343 19.98 24.70 4.46
C SER A 343 19.85 25.19 3.01
N SER A 344 20.26 24.39 2.02
CA SER A 344 20.05 24.67 0.60
C SER A 344 19.23 23.59 -0.12
N SER A 345 18.99 23.80 -1.41
CA SER A 345 18.29 22.85 -2.29
C SER A 345 18.97 21.49 -2.31
N LEU A 346 18.17 20.43 -2.21
CA LEU A 346 18.63 19.06 -2.38
C LEU A 346 19.24 18.85 -3.78
N MET A 347 20.35 18.12 -3.82
CA MET A 347 21.08 17.83 -5.05
C MET A 347 20.79 16.41 -5.53
N THR A 348 20.87 16.20 -6.84
CA THR A 348 20.67 14.88 -7.49
C THR A 348 22.00 14.21 -7.79
N PHE A 349 21.97 12.88 -7.89
CA PHE A 349 23.10 12.10 -8.42
C PHE A 349 22.97 11.89 -9.94
N ASN A 350 24.11 11.64 -10.60
CA ASN A 350 24.14 11.41 -12.05
C ASN A 350 23.73 9.98 -12.44
N SER A 351 23.93 9.01 -11.55
CA SER A 351 23.52 7.63 -11.74
C SER A 351 22.86 7.11 -10.48
N GLU A 352 21.84 6.28 -10.65
CA GLU A 352 21.11 5.64 -9.57
C GLU A 352 20.86 4.16 -9.88
N PRO A 353 20.83 3.29 -8.87
CA PRO A 353 20.44 1.90 -9.05
C PRO A 353 18.94 1.78 -9.34
N PRO A 354 18.49 0.68 -9.97
CA PRO A 354 17.07 0.48 -10.22
C PRO A 354 16.32 0.21 -8.91
N ILE A 355 15.36 1.09 -8.59
CA ILE A 355 14.46 0.96 -7.44
C ILE A 355 13.07 0.57 -7.93
N SER A 356 12.44 -0.41 -7.27
CA SER A 356 11.08 -0.83 -7.60
C SER A 356 10.08 0.31 -7.41
N VAL A 357 8.97 0.29 -8.15
CA VAL A 357 7.82 1.20 -7.94
C VAL A 357 7.24 1.14 -6.51
N MET A 358 7.51 0.04 -5.79
CA MET A 358 7.13 -0.12 -4.39
C MET A 358 8.06 0.63 -3.41
N GLY A 359 9.15 1.21 -3.91
CA GLY A 359 10.13 1.99 -3.17
C GLY A 359 11.35 1.19 -2.73
N ILE A 360 12.27 1.92 -2.11
CA ILE A 360 13.44 1.40 -1.42
C ILE A 360 13.03 0.68 -0.13
N ASN A 361 13.68 -0.45 0.15
CA ASN A 361 13.49 -1.24 1.36
C ASN A 361 14.75 -1.31 2.23
N VAL A 362 15.94 -1.16 1.62
CA VAL A 362 17.24 -1.13 2.28
C VAL A 362 18.01 0.07 1.78
N PHE A 363 18.50 0.89 2.70
CA PHE A 363 19.40 1.99 2.42
C PHE A 363 20.51 2.02 3.47
N GLU A 364 21.70 1.51 3.11
CA GLU A 364 22.82 1.42 4.05
C GLU A 364 24.09 2.02 3.47
N VAL A 365 24.87 2.68 4.32
CA VAL A 365 26.23 3.10 3.99
C VAL A 365 27.17 1.95 4.33
N ILE A 366 27.86 1.41 3.33
CA ILE A 366 28.79 0.27 3.48
C ILE A 366 30.25 0.72 3.34
N ASP A 367 31.16 -0.23 3.53
CA ASP A 367 32.61 0.01 3.55
C ASP A 367 33.10 0.72 2.26
N ASN A 368 34.08 1.62 2.42
CA ASN A 368 34.65 2.49 1.38
C ASN A 368 33.70 3.59 0.85
N GLY A 369 32.59 3.84 1.54
CA GLY A 369 31.63 4.87 1.16
C GLY A 369 30.80 4.50 -0.07
N ASP A 370 30.63 3.21 -0.32
CA ASP A 370 29.58 2.73 -1.22
C ASP A 370 28.26 2.63 -0.46
N TYR A 371 27.15 2.57 -1.19
CA TYR A 371 25.82 2.42 -0.62
C TYR A 371 25.18 1.11 -1.07
N LEU A 372 24.56 0.40 -0.14
CA LEU A 372 23.73 -0.76 -0.42
C LEU A 372 22.28 -0.31 -0.57
N ILE A 373 21.75 -0.48 -1.78
CA ILE A 373 20.36 -0.17 -2.13
C ILE A 373 19.61 -1.46 -2.40
N GLY A 374 18.60 -1.76 -1.58
CA GLY A 374 17.72 -2.91 -1.75
C GLY A 374 16.28 -2.50 -2.02
N SER A 375 15.65 -3.16 -2.98
CA SER A 375 14.21 -3.04 -3.26
C SER A 375 13.67 -4.36 -3.81
N PHE A 376 12.39 -4.41 -4.17
CA PHE A 376 11.85 -5.58 -4.88
C PHE A 376 12.44 -5.79 -6.29
N SER A 377 13.26 -4.85 -6.78
CA SER A 377 14.06 -5.02 -8.00
C SER A 377 15.38 -5.77 -7.77
N GLY A 378 15.83 -5.95 -6.52
CA GLY A 378 17.11 -6.58 -6.19
C GLY A 378 17.88 -5.83 -5.11
N ALA A 379 19.08 -6.30 -4.82
CA ALA A 379 20.10 -5.60 -4.03
C ALA A 379 21.23 -5.13 -4.95
N PHE A 380 21.65 -3.88 -4.77
CA PHE A 380 22.65 -3.22 -5.59
C PHE A 380 23.68 -2.53 -4.71
N ARG A 381 24.95 -2.66 -5.10
CA ARG A 381 26.04 -1.84 -4.60
C ARG A 381 26.19 -0.64 -5.52
N TRP A 382 26.15 0.55 -4.94
CA TRP A 382 26.15 1.80 -5.68
C TRP A 382 27.16 2.78 -5.11
N ASN A 383 28.00 3.33 -5.97
CA ASN A 383 28.85 4.47 -5.64
C ASN A 383 28.44 5.66 -6.54
N PRO A 384 27.77 6.69 -5.99
CA PRO A 384 27.32 7.81 -6.80
C PRO A 384 28.44 8.68 -7.37
N PHE A 385 29.63 8.64 -6.76
CA PHE A 385 30.74 9.53 -7.09
C PHE A 385 31.63 8.97 -8.20
N THR A 386 31.76 7.65 -8.28
CA THR A 386 32.36 6.96 -9.43
C THR A 386 31.32 6.61 -10.51
N GLY A 387 30.03 6.67 -10.16
CA GLY A 387 28.92 6.29 -11.01
C GLY A 387 28.70 4.78 -11.15
N THR A 388 29.39 3.95 -10.37
CA THR A 388 29.34 2.49 -10.51
C THR A 388 28.13 1.89 -9.82
N VAL A 389 27.40 1.04 -10.53
CA VAL A 389 26.28 0.25 -10.01
C VAL A 389 26.49 -1.22 -10.37
N SER A 390 26.48 -2.11 -9.38
CA SER A 390 26.57 -3.55 -9.58
C SER A 390 25.54 -4.31 -8.76
N ASN A 391 25.13 -5.48 -9.25
CA ASN A 391 24.31 -6.40 -8.47
C ASN A 391 25.11 -6.88 -7.25
N TYR A 392 24.49 -6.83 -6.07
CA TYR A 392 25.19 -7.15 -4.83
C TYR A 392 25.67 -8.62 -4.78
N PHE A 393 24.87 -9.54 -5.31
CA PHE A 393 25.15 -10.97 -5.24
C PHE A 393 26.03 -11.45 -6.38
N THR A 394 25.73 -11.07 -7.63
CA THR A 394 26.50 -11.53 -8.81
C THR A 394 27.76 -10.71 -9.05
N LYS A 395 27.86 -9.52 -8.45
CA LYS A 395 28.92 -8.51 -8.67
C LYS A 395 28.99 -7.97 -10.09
N GLU A 396 28.06 -8.37 -10.97
CA GLU A 396 27.99 -7.91 -12.34
C GLU A 396 27.48 -6.46 -12.40
N PRO A 397 27.97 -5.63 -13.34
CA PRO A 397 27.48 -4.28 -13.54
C PRO A 397 26.02 -4.28 -14.00
N VAL A 398 25.24 -3.32 -13.51
CA VAL A 398 23.85 -3.16 -13.96
C VAL A 398 23.84 -2.43 -15.29
N ILE A 399 23.46 -3.15 -16.35
CA ILE A 399 23.22 -2.55 -17.66
C ILE A 399 21.78 -2.03 -17.70
N PRO A 400 21.55 -0.73 -17.97
CA PRO A 400 20.20 -0.19 -18.15
C PRO A 400 19.48 -0.95 -19.26
N LYS A 401 18.48 -1.76 -18.91
CA LYS A 401 17.66 -2.45 -19.93
C LYS A 401 16.70 -1.43 -20.54
N ALA A 402 16.88 -1.12 -21.81
CA ALA A 402 15.88 -0.38 -22.58
C ALA A 402 14.64 -1.27 -22.79
N GLY A 403 13.46 -0.83 -22.32
CA GLY A 403 12.16 -1.47 -22.59
C GLY A 403 11.31 -1.81 -21.36
N LEU A 404 10.11 -2.34 -21.60
CA LEU A 404 9.17 -2.83 -20.58
C LEU A 404 9.72 -4.13 -19.95
N SER A 405 10.51 -4.00 -18.89
CA SER A 405 10.90 -5.12 -18.04
C SER A 405 9.97 -5.26 -16.84
N SER A 406 9.95 -6.46 -16.23
CA SER A 406 9.23 -6.68 -14.98
C SER A 406 9.72 -5.68 -13.92
N PRO A 407 8.83 -4.99 -13.18
CA PRO A 407 9.21 -4.09 -12.08
C PRO A 407 9.74 -4.85 -10.84
N PHE A 408 9.91 -6.17 -10.95
CA PHE A 408 10.41 -7.08 -9.93
C PHE A 408 11.64 -7.83 -10.47
N GLY A 409 12.71 -7.86 -9.68
CA GLY A 409 13.97 -8.53 -10.00
C GLY A 409 14.02 -9.99 -9.56
N SER A 410 15.19 -10.63 -9.68
CA SER A 410 15.41 -12.04 -9.33
C SER A 410 15.36 -12.33 -7.82
N SER A 411 15.54 -11.30 -7.00
CA SER A 411 15.41 -11.34 -5.53
C SER A 411 14.63 -10.12 -5.07
N ALA A 412 13.53 -10.35 -4.37
CA ALA A 412 12.62 -9.31 -3.91
C ALA A 412 13.05 -8.82 -2.52
N ILE A 413 14.10 -8.00 -2.46
CA ILE A 413 14.70 -7.59 -1.19
C ILE A 413 13.76 -6.68 -0.40
N ALA A 414 13.35 -7.17 0.77
CA ALA A 414 12.47 -6.50 1.73
C ALA A 414 13.22 -5.92 2.94
N GLY A 415 14.48 -6.32 3.14
CA GLY A 415 15.27 -5.92 4.29
C GLY A 415 16.71 -6.41 4.26
N TYR A 416 17.51 -5.90 5.19
CA TYR A 416 18.91 -6.25 5.39
C TYR A 416 19.30 -6.05 6.85
N ALA A 417 20.21 -6.88 7.35
CA ALA A 417 20.87 -6.68 8.63
C ALA A 417 22.34 -7.11 8.55
N LYS A 418 23.21 -6.31 9.17
CA LYS A 418 24.60 -6.70 9.46
C LYS A 418 24.73 -6.94 10.97
N ILE A 419 24.99 -8.18 11.34
CA ILE A 419 25.19 -8.58 12.74
C ILE A 419 26.62 -9.08 12.84
N GLU A 420 27.46 -8.32 13.54
CA GLU A 420 28.91 -8.51 13.54
C GLU A 420 29.48 -8.46 12.11
N ASN A 421 30.12 -9.54 11.65
CA ASN A 421 30.66 -9.66 10.29
C ASN A 421 29.77 -10.50 9.37
N GLN A 422 28.53 -10.80 9.78
CA GLN A 422 27.59 -11.59 8.98
C GLN A 422 26.45 -10.74 8.45
N GLU A 423 26.15 -10.93 7.16
CA GLU A 423 25.09 -10.23 6.44
C GLU A 423 23.89 -11.13 6.21
N TYR A 424 22.71 -10.58 6.51
CA TYR A 424 21.42 -11.24 6.34
C TYR A 424 20.56 -10.39 5.42
N PHE A 425 20.20 -10.93 4.26
CA PHE A 425 19.23 -10.32 3.36
C PHE A 425 17.86 -10.93 3.60
N PHE A 426 16.82 -10.12 3.67
CA PHE A 426 15.45 -10.60 3.81
C PHE A 426 14.73 -10.46 2.48
N ASP A 427 14.54 -11.57 1.77
CA ASP A 427 13.72 -11.64 0.57
C ASP A 427 12.24 -11.82 0.94
N TYR A 428 11.36 -11.13 0.23
CA TYR A 428 9.93 -11.14 0.51
C TYR A 428 9.31 -12.54 0.38
N ASP A 429 9.73 -13.34 -0.59
CA ASP A 429 9.14 -14.66 -0.85
C ASP A 429 9.95 -15.78 -0.20
N LYS A 430 11.28 -15.75 -0.38
CA LYS A 430 12.21 -16.80 0.09
C LYS A 430 12.54 -16.65 1.58
N GLY A 431 12.38 -15.46 2.15
CA GLY A 431 12.78 -15.17 3.51
C GLY A 431 14.27 -14.84 3.62
N VAL A 432 14.93 -15.23 4.71
CA VAL A 432 16.34 -14.91 4.93
C VAL A 432 17.25 -15.64 3.93
N ILE A 433 18.13 -14.86 3.30
CA ILE A 433 19.21 -15.28 2.41
C ILE A 433 20.51 -14.86 3.09
N GLN A 434 21.35 -15.84 3.43
CA GLN A 434 22.61 -15.62 4.13
C GLN A 434 23.78 -15.71 3.15
N SER A 435 24.65 -14.68 3.16
CA SER A 435 25.71 -14.58 2.15
C SER A 435 26.95 -15.42 2.48
N SER A 436 27.22 -15.71 3.76
CA SER A 436 28.25 -16.63 4.28
C SER A 436 28.24 -16.62 5.82
N GLY A 437 28.36 -17.76 6.51
CA GLY A 437 28.44 -17.83 7.98
C GLY A 437 27.91 -19.14 8.57
N SER A 438 28.31 -19.46 9.82
CA SER A 438 27.87 -20.67 10.55
C SER A 438 26.56 -20.49 11.33
N ASN A 439 26.18 -19.24 11.65
CA ASN A 439 25.00 -18.96 12.46
C ASN A 439 23.79 -18.71 11.57
N HIS A 440 22.94 -19.72 11.42
CA HIS A 440 21.74 -19.60 10.62
C HIS A 440 20.63 -18.89 11.42
N LEU A 441 20.01 -17.86 10.82
CA LEU A 441 18.89 -17.13 11.42
C LEU A 441 17.57 -17.90 11.21
N GLU A 442 17.40 -19.00 11.93
CA GLU A 442 16.16 -19.77 11.87
C GLU A 442 14.98 -18.97 12.42
N MET A 443 13.79 -19.18 11.82
CA MET A 443 12.57 -18.55 12.30
C MET A 443 11.99 -19.35 13.49
N PRO A 444 11.96 -18.80 14.71
CA PRO A 444 11.47 -19.50 15.89
C PRO A 444 9.97 -19.73 15.83
N ARG A 445 9.51 -20.85 16.41
CA ARG A 445 8.07 -21.19 16.48
C ARG A 445 7.24 -20.11 17.17
N ILE A 446 7.76 -19.51 18.26
CA ILE A 446 7.07 -18.45 18.99
C ILE A 446 6.76 -17.22 18.11
N ILE A 447 7.65 -16.89 17.16
CA ILE A 447 7.45 -15.77 16.22
C ILE A 447 6.47 -16.19 15.12
N LYS A 448 6.67 -17.38 14.58
CA LYS A 448 5.83 -17.96 13.53
C LYS A 448 4.35 -18.05 13.95
N ASP A 449 4.08 -18.40 15.20
CA ASP A 449 2.73 -18.59 15.72
C ASP A 449 2.11 -17.32 16.30
N SER A 450 2.91 -16.32 16.70
CA SER A 450 2.41 -15.06 17.26
C SER A 450 2.00 -14.03 16.20
N PHE A 451 2.64 -14.03 15.02
CA PHE A 451 2.39 -13.00 14.01
C PHE A 451 1.15 -13.30 13.14
N SER A 452 0.02 -12.70 13.52
CA SER A 452 -1.23 -12.77 12.77
C SER A 452 -1.23 -11.84 11.55
N PHE A 453 -2.18 -12.03 10.62
CA PHE A 453 -2.26 -11.27 9.38
C PHE A 453 -3.23 -10.08 9.52
N PRO A 454 -2.80 -8.82 9.32
CA PRO A 454 -3.69 -7.67 9.51
C PRO A 454 -4.95 -7.71 8.64
N LEU A 455 -6.09 -7.29 9.19
CA LEU A 455 -7.36 -7.21 8.43
C LEU A 455 -7.24 -6.26 7.24
N TRP A 456 -6.50 -5.16 7.36
CA TRP A 456 -6.26 -4.25 6.24
C TRP A 456 -5.53 -4.94 5.08
N ASN A 457 -4.51 -5.75 5.37
CA ASN A 457 -3.80 -6.54 4.37
C ASN A 457 -4.73 -7.59 3.75
N LEU A 458 -5.60 -8.25 4.52
CA LEU A 458 -6.60 -9.17 3.97
C LEU A 458 -7.56 -8.47 3.03
N ALA A 459 -8.06 -7.30 3.41
CA ALA A 459 -8.89 -6.48 2.54
C ALA A 459 -8.16 -6.16 1.23
N GLN A 460 -6.88 -5.77 1.30
CA GLN A 460 -6.05 -5.54 0.11
C GLN A 460 -5.90 -6.80 -0.76
N GLU A 461 -5.64 -7.97 -0.17
CA GLU A 461 -5.50 -9.24 -0.91
C GLU A 461 -6.80 -9.67 -1.61
N ILE A 462 -7.96 -9.41 -0.99
CA ILE A 462 -9.28 -9.63 -1.59
C ILE A 462 -9.57 -8.62 -2.70
N HIS A 463 -9.36 -7.32 -2.42
CA HIS A 463 -9.63 -6.23 -3.36
C HIS A 463 -8.82 -6.39 -4.65
N THR A 464 -7.60 -6.89 -4.52
CA THR A 464 -6.66 -7.06 -5.63
C THR A 464 -6.72 -8.45 -6.25
N CYS A 465 -7.59 -9.32 -5.74
CA CYS A 465 -7.74 -10.72 -6.15
C CYS A 465 -6.50 -11.60 -5.96
N ARG A 466 -5.43 -11.10 -5.30
CA ARG A 466 -4.21 -11.87 -5.07
C ARG A 466 -4.44 -13.08 -4.17
N ILE A 467 -5.45 -13.02 -3.29
CA ILE A 467 -5.88 -14.17 -2.48
C ILE A 467 -6.25 -15.41 -3.30
N TYR A 468 -6.61 -15.24 -4.59
CA TYR A 468 -6.94 -16.34 -5.50
C TYR A 468 -5.72 -16.90 -6.25
N SER A 469 -4.54 -16.29 -6.11
CA SER A 469 -3.30 -16.78 -6.74
C SER A 469 -3.01 -18.27 -6.52
N PRO A 470 -3.32 -18.91 -5.37
CA PRO A 470 -3.09 -20.35 -5.20
C PRO A 470 -4.01 -21.24 -6.05
N LEU A 471 -5.14 -20.70 -6.52
CA LEU A 471 -6.13 -21.45 -7.31
C LEU A 471 -5.89 -21.32 -8.81
N ILE A 472 -5.45 -20.15 -9.26
CA ILE A 472 -5.36 -19.81 -10.70
C ILE A 472 -4.00 -19.26 -11.11
N SER A 473 -2.99 -19.34 -10.23
CA SER A 473 -1.65 -18.81 -10.47
C SER A 473 -1.69 -17.35 -10.94
N ILE A 474 -0.76 -16.92 -11.80
CA ILE A 474 -0.61 -15.54 -12.30
C ILE A 474 -1.88 -14.95 -12.95
N PHE A 475 -2.82 -15.80 -13.40
CA PHE A 475 -4.05 -15.34 -14.05
C PHE A 475 -4.96 -14.52 -13.14
N TYR A 476 -4.76 -14.55 -11.81
CA TYR A 476 -5.51 -13.68 -10.88
C TYR A 476 -5.39 -12.19 -11.23
N ILE A 477 -4.27 -11.79 -11.84
CA ILE A 477 -3.99 -10.41 -12.26
C ILE A 477 -5.08 -9.90 -13.23
N LEU A 478 -5.69 -10.78 -14.02
CA LEU A 478 -6.73 -10.40 -14.99
C LEU A 478 -8.10 -10.18 -14.37
N ILE A 479 -8.36 -10.65 -13.14
CA ILE A 479 -9.70 -10.55 -12.54
C ILE A 479 -10.11 -9.08 -12.34
N VAL A 480 -9.24 -8.25 -11.77
CA VAL A 480 -9.54 -6.84 -11.50
C VAL A 480 -9.80 -6.06 -12.80
N PRO A 481 -8.93 -6.11 -13.84
CA PRO A 481 -9.22 -5.45 -15.11
C PRO A 481 -10.50 -5.95 -15.79
N LEU A 482 -10.74 -7.26 -15.83
CA LEU A 482 -11.95 -7.82 -16.46
C LEU A 482 -13.21 -7.39 -15.73
N ALA A 483 -13.20 -7.43 -14.39
CA ALA A 483 -14.30 -6.95 -13.57
C ALA A 483 -14.53 -5.45 -13.75
N GLY A 484 -13.46 -4.64 -13.83
CA GLY A 484 -13.55 -3.21 -14.09
C GLY A 484 -14.16 -2.89 -15.45
N ILE A 485 -13.71 -3.56 -16.53
CA ILE A 485 -14.28 -3.42 -17.88
C ILE A 485 -15.76 -3.86 -17.88
N ALA A 486 -16.07 -4.97 -17.22
CA ALA A 486 -17.44 -5.43 -17.07
C ALA A 486 -18.30 -4.41 -16.32
N MET A 487 -17.80 -3.78 -15.25
CA MET A 487 -18.51 -2.73 -14.51
C MET A 487 -18.79 -1.51 -15.40
N ILE A 488 -17.80 -1.05 -16.17
CA ILE A 488 -17.98 0.05 -17.14
C ILE A 488 -19.09 -0.32 -18.13
N PHE A 489 -19.02 -1.52 -18.72
CA PHE A 489 -20.03 -1.99 -19.66
C PHE A 489 -21.43 -2.08 -19.03
N ILE A 490 -21.56 -2.67 -17.84
CA ILE A 490 -22.82 -2.80 -17.11
C ILE A 490 -23.40 -1.42 -16.80
N THR A 491 -22.56 -0.47 -16.38
CA THR A 491 -22.98 0.90 -16.05
C THR A 491 -23.46 1.64 -17.30
N ILE A 492 -22.72 1.59 -18.39
CA ILE A 492 -23.09 2.22 -19.68
C ILE A 492 -24.39 1.61 -20.21
N THR A 493 -24.47 0.28 -20.30
CA THR A 493 -25.66 -0.41 -20.79
C THR A 493 -26.88 -0.15 -19.90
N GLY A 494 -26.70 -0.09 -18.59
CA GLY A 494 -27.74 0.30 -17.62
C GLY A 494 -28.27 1.71 -17.87
N ALA A 495 -27.37 2.68 -18.07
CA ALA A 495 -27.73 4.07 -18.38
C ALA A 495 -28.46 4.19 -19.73
N ILE A 496 -27.95 3.54 -20.78
CA ILE A 496 -28.59 3.54 -22.11
C ILE A 496 -30.02 2.96 -22.01
N MET A 497 -30.19 1.82 -21.34
CA MET A 497 -31.52 1.21 -21.16
C MET A 497 -32.47 2.15 -20.40
N TRP A 498 -31.98 2.89 -19.41
CA TRP A 498 -32.77 3.90 -18.69
C TRP A 498 -33.23 5.04 -19.62
N PHE A 499 -32.33 5.58 -20.45
CA PHE A 499 -32.67 6.64 -21.41
C PHE A 499 -33.68 6.19 -22.47
N ILE A 500 -33.52 4.98 -23.03
CA ILE A 500 -34.48 4.41 -23.99
C ILE A 500 -35.88 4.33 -23.35
N LYS A 501 -35.95 3.85 -22.11
CA LYS A 501 -37.22 3.71 -21.39
C LYS A 501 -37.85 5.06 -21.04
N LYS A 502 -37.04 6.06 -20.66
CA LYS A 502 -37.50 7.42 -20.37
C LYS A 502 -38.09 8.07 -21.62
N ARG A 503 -37.44 7.90 -22.79
CA ARG A 503 -37.94 8.41 -24.08
C ARG A 503 -39.26 7.75 -24.47
N SER A 504 -39.37 6.42 -24.41
CA SER A 504 -40.63 5.69 -24.70
C SER A 504 -41.81 6.22 -23.87
N ARG A 505 -41.60 6.44 -22.57
CA ARG A 505 -42.64 6.98 -21.67
C ARG A 505 -43.04 8.43 -22.00
N LYS A 506 -42.09 9.25 -22.45
CA LYS A 506 -42.36 10.63 -22.86
C LYS A 506 -43.21 10.66 -24.12
N THR A 507 -42.85 9.84 -25.11
CA THR A 507 -43.62 9.70 -26.36
C THR A 507 -45.01 9.14 -26.10
N GLU A 508 -45.15 8.12 -25.25
CA GLU A 508 -46.47 7.58 -24.84
C GLU A 508 -47.33 8.64 -24.13
N ALA A 509 -46.74 9.49 -23.29
CA ALA A 509 -47.44 10.58 -22.60
C ALA A 509 -47.82 11.72 -23.55
N GLU A 510 -46.97 12.07 -24.52
CA GLU A 510 -47.25 13.09 -25.54
C GLU A 510 -48.39 12.64 -26.46
N VAL A 511 -48.37 11.39 -26.94
CA VAL A 511 -49.45 10.81 -27.77
C VAL A 511 -50.76 10.66 -26.98
N GLY A 512 -50.69 10.29 -25.69
CA GLY A 512 -51.87 10.19 -24.83
C GLY A 512 -52.44 11.54 -24.36
N SER A 513 -51.75 12.66 -24.60
CA SER A 513 -52.24 14.02 -24.32
C SER A 513 -52.82 14.74 -25.55
N GLN A 514 -52.65 14.14 -26.73
CA GLN A 514 -53.20 14.62 -28.01
C GLN A 514 -54.49 13.89 -28.43
N ASN A 515 -54.89 12.87 -27.66
CA ASN A 515 -56.19 12.20 -27.73
C ASN A 515 -56.97 12.52 -26.45
#